data_AF-A0AAT9J2G2-F1
#
_entry.id   AF-A0AAT9J2G2-F1
#
_cell.length_a   1.000
_cell.length_b   1.000
_cell.length_c   1.000
_cell.angle_alpha   90.00
_cell.angle_beta   90.00
_cell.angle_gamma   90.00
#
_symmetry.space_group_name_H-M   'P 1'
#
loop_
_entity.id
_entity.type
_entity.pdbx_description
1 polymer ?
#
loop_
_entity_poly.entity_id
_entity_poly.type
_entity_poly.pdbx_seq_one_letter_code
_entity_poly.pdbx_strand_id
1 'polypeptide(L)'
;MIQWKVYPIDPADFGWDALPDLKETAARIAGLHAERVMGGYESQDAMSNPVNDFLVGYLDALKLAVACGCDGDMTEATRVFWLPMENDFGYAFVWQQGSKGETFIVSPEPLPWLDEHVHGLE
;
A
#
# COMPACT_ATOMS: atom_id res chain seq x y z
N MET A 1 6.48 10.12 -10.67
CA MET A 1 5.89 8.76 -10.53
C MET A 1 6.53 8.12 -9.32
N ILE A 2 5.73 7.52 -8.45
CA ILE A 2 6.24 6.78 -7.29
C ILE A 2 6.96 5.54 -7.79
N GLN A 3 8.17 5.28 -7.30
CA GLN A 3 8.90 4.07 -7.62
C GLN A 3 8.63 3.03 -6.53
N TRP A 4 7.76 2.07 -6.85
CA TRP A 4 7.43 0.97 -5.94
C TRP A 4 8.49 -0.13 -6.01
N LYS A 5 8.80 -0.74 -4.86
CA LYS A 5 9.58 -1.97 -4.73
C LYS A 5 8.73 -3.08 -4.12
N VAL A 6 8.83 -4.28 -4.69
CA VAL A 6 8.09 -5.47 -4.28
C VAL A 6 8.98 -6.39 -3.47
N TYR A 7 8.44 -6.96 -2.40
CA TYR A 7 9.10 -7.95 -1.53
C TYR A 7 8.17 -9.16 -1.40
N PRO A 8 8.36 -10.22 -2.20
CA PRO A 8 7.73 -11.52 -1.97
C PRO A 8 8.46 -12.23 -0.83
N ILE A 9 7.80 -12.37 0.32
CA ILE A 9 8.35 -12.96 1.53
C ILE A 9 7.52 -14.16 1.99
N ASP A 10 8.07 -14.91 2.95
CA ASP A 10 7.35 -15.97 3.65
C ASP A 10 6.02 -15.46 4.26
N PRO A 11 5.05 -16.38 4.49
CA PRO A 11 3.78 -16.04 5.12
C PRO A 11 3.94 -15.21 6.40
N ALA A 12 3.27 -14.05 6.43
CA ALA A 12 3.28 -13.14 7.57
C ALA A 12 1.87 -13.00 8.17
N ASP A 13 1.41 -14.03 8.89
CA ASP A 13 0.08 -14.06 9.52
C ASP A 13 -0.02 -13.18 10.77
N PHE A 14 1.08 -13.05 11.52
CA PHE A 14 1.04 -12.39 12.81
C PHE A 14 0.85 -10.88 12.65
N GLY A 15 -0.23 -10.35 13.23
CA GLY A 15 -0.57 -8.93 13.17
C GLY A 15 -1.33 -8.51 11.91
N TRP A 16 -1.67 -9.46 11.02
CA TRP A 16 -2.43 -9.19 9.79
C TRP A 16 -3.75 -8.46 10.04
N ASP A 17 -4.52 -8.93 11.03
CA ASP A 17 -5.83 -8.35 11.38
C ASP A 17 -5.71 -7.01 12.11
N ALA A 18 -4.51 -6.59 12.50
CA ALA A 18 -4.26 -5.26 13.05
C ALA A 18 -4.03 -4.21 11.97
N LEU A 19 -3.80 -4.63 10.71
CA LEU A 19 -3.63 -3.71 9.59
C LEU A 19 -4.99 -3.26 9.04
N PRO A 20 -5.16 -1.96 8.72
CA PRO A 20 -6.37 -1.48 8.08
C PRO A 20 -6.51 -2.09 6.68
N ASP A 21 -7.77 -2.33 6.29
CA ASP A 21 -8.05 -2.78 4.93
C ASP A 21 -8.00 -1.62 3.92
N LEU A 22 -7.88 -1.96 2.64
CA LEU A 22 -7.80 -1.00 1.54
C LEU A 22 -9.03 -0.06 1.46
N LYS A 23 -10.24 -0.61 1.63
CA LYS A 23 -11.51 0.13 1.50
C LYS A 23 -11.67 1.10 2.66
N GLU A 24 -11.41 0.64 3.88
CA GLU A 24 -11.38 1.46 5.10
C GLU A 24 -10.36 2.60 4.99
N THR A 25 -9.16 2.29 4.48
CA THR A 25 -8.12 3.30 4.29
C THR A 25 -8.54 4.36 3.28
N ALA A 26 -9.07 3.96 2.12
CA ALA A 26 -9.57 4.90 1.11
C ALA A 26 -10.71 5.78 1.65
N ALA A 27 -11.65 5.19 2.40
CA ALA A 27 -12.75 5.92 3.04
C ALA A 27 -12.22 6.93 4.07
N ARG A 28 -11.20 6.57 4.85
CA ARG A 28 -10.57 7.45 5.83
C ARG A 28 -9.85 8.63 5.15
N ILE A 29 -9.11 8.38 4.07
CA ILE A 29 -8.47 9.43 3.27
C ILE A 29 -9.52 10.40 2.73
N ALA A 30 -10.64 9.88 2.21
CA ALA A 30 -11.74 10.69 1.70
C ALA A 30 -12.35 11.59 2.80
N GLY A 31 -12.59 11.04 3.99
CA GLY A 31 -13.12 11.77 5.14
C GLY A 31 -12.19 12.91 5.57
N LEU A 32 -10.89 12.61 5.75
CA LEU A 32 -9.89 13.61 6.12
C LEU A 32 -9.75 14.71 5.08
N HIS A 33 -9.83 14.37 3.80
CA HIS A 33 -9.80 15.35 2.71
C HIS A 33 -11.02 16.27 2.75
N ALA A 34 -12.23 15.71 2.92
CA ALA A 34 -13.46 16.50 3.03
C ALA A 34 -13.42 17.46 4.24
N GLU A 35 -12.91 17.02 5.39
CA GLU A 35 -12.73 17.86 6.58
C GLU A 35 -11.77 19.03 6.31
N ARG A 36 -10.64 18.79 5.63
CA ARG A 36 -9.68 19.85 5.27
C ARG A 36 -10.30 20.89 4.34
N VAL A 37 -11.03 20.44 3.33
CA VAL A 37 -11.74 21.31 2.37
C VAL A 37 -12.79 22.16 3.10
N MET A 38 -13.63 21.55 3.93
CA MET A 38 -14.67 22.26 4.69
C MET A 38 -14.09 23.21 5.75
N GLY A 39 -12.93 22.88 6.32
CA GLY A 39 -12.23 23.71 7.30
C GLY A 39 -11.50 24.93 6.72
N GLY A 40 -11.53 25.12 5.38
CA GLY A 40 -10.86 26.24 4.72
C GLY A 40 -9.33 26.13 4.70
N TYR A 41 -8.78 24.94 4.98
CA TYR A 41 -7.37 24.65 4.73
C TYR A 41 -7.21 24.38 3.23
N GLU A 42 -7.16 25.45 2.43
CA GLU A 42 -6.76 25.36 1.03
C GLU A 42 -5.31 24.86 0.97
N SER A 43 -5.10 23.59 0.65
CA SER A 43 -3.79 23.14 0.19
C SER A 43 -3.51 23.82 -1.14
N GLN A 44 -2.28 24.31 -1.33
CA GLN A 44 -1.82 24.93 -2.59
C GLN A 44 -2.00 24.02 -3.82
N ASP A 45 -2.27 22.72 -3.62
CA ASP A 45 -2.73 21.79 -4.64
C ASP A 45 -4.26 21.64 -4.63
N ALA A 46 -4.99 22.64 -5.13
CA ALA A 46 -6.43 22.52 -5.41
C ALA A 46 -6.77 21.47 -6.50
N MET A 47 -5.75 20.76 -6.99
CA MET A 47 -5.78 19.79 -8.09
C MET A 47 -5.52 18.34 -7.63
N SER A 48 -4.97 18.10 -6.44
CA SER A 48 -4.73 16.74 -5.95
C SER A 48 -5.99 16.22 -5.27
N ASN A 49 -6.50 15.09 -5.78
CA ASN A 49 -7.50 14.29 -5.09
C ASN A 49 -6.75 13.14 -4.41
N PRO A 50 -6.50 13.20 -3.09
CA PRO A 50 -5.67 12.22 -2.41
C PRO A 50 -6.27 10.81 -2.44
N VAL A 51 -7.59 10.68 -2.61
CA VAL A 51 -8.23 9.38 -2.81
C VAL A 51 -7.88 8.82 -4.18
N ASN A 52 -7.90 9.66 -5.22
CA ASN A 52 -7.50 9.24 -6.56
C ASN A 52 -6.01 8.85 -6.59
N ASP A 53 -5.15 9.66 -5.96
CA ASP A 53 -3.72 9.38 -5.90
C ASP A 53 -3.44 8.05 -5.17
N PHE A 54 -4.15 7.78 -4.08
CA PHE A 54 -4.12 6.50 -3.37
C PHE A 54 -4.55 5.33 -4.24
N LEU A 55 -5.66 5.45 -4.97
CA LEU A 55 -6.17 4.39 -5.84
C LEU A 55 -5.26 4.13 -7.06
N VAL A 56 -4.67 5.19 -7.63
CA VAL A 56 -3.64 5.04 -8.68
C VAL A 56 -2.42 4.32 -8.12
N GLY A 57 -1.95 4.72 -6.93
CA GLY A 57 -0.86 4.05 -6.22
C GLY A 57 -1.13 2.57 -5.98
N TYR A 58 -2.34 2.23 -5.53
CA TYR A 58 -2.78 0.84 -5.37
C TYR A 58 -2.73 0.05 -6.68
N LEU A 59 -3.24 0.60 -7.78
CA LEU A 59 -3.25 -0.08 -9.07
C LEU A 59 -1.83 -0.31 -9.60
N ASP A 60 -0.92 0.65 -9.42
CA ASP A 60 0.47 0.51 -9.84
C ASP A 60 1.23 -0.49 -8.97
N ALA A 61 1.00 -0.48 -7.66
CA ALA A 61 1.56 -1.47 -6.74
C ALA A 61 1.04 -2.89 -7.04
N LEU A 62 -0.26 -3.04 -7.31
CA LEU A 62 -0.86 -4.32 -7.66
C LEU A 62 -0.29 -4.89 -8.97
N LYS A 63 -0.13 -4.06 -10.00
CA LYS A 63 0.51 -4.49 -11.28
C LYS A 63 1.89 -5.07 -11.03
N LEU A 64 2.68 -4.44 -10.15
CA LEU A 64 4.02 -4.91 -9.82
C LEU A 64 4.00 -6.18 -8.98
N ALA A 65 3.12 -6.28 -7.99
CA ALA A 65 2.93 -7.52 -7.23
C ALA A 65 2.57 -8.70 -8.15
N VAL A 66 1.64 -8.49 -9.08
CA VAL A 66 1.24 -9.51 -10.07
C VAL A 66 2.40 -9.90 -10.98
N ALA A 67 3.21 -8.93 -11.42
CA ALA A 67 4.42 -9.21 -12.20
C ALA A 67 5.46 -10.04 -11.41
N CYS A 68 5.43 -9.98 -10.08
CA CYS A 68 6.27 -10.78 -9.18
C CYS A 68 5.63 -12.11 -8.74
N GLY A 69 4.47 -12.49 -9.28
CA GLY A 69 3.84 -13.79 -9.01
C GLY A 69 2.61 -13.77 -8.09
N CYS A 70 2.13 -12.59 -7.70
CA CYS A 70 0.85 -12.47 -7.00
C CYS A 70 -0.32 -12.83 -7.95
N ASP A 71 -1.30 -13.62 -7.48
CA ASP A 71 -2.43 -14.08 -8.32
C ASP A 71 -3.42 -12.97 -8.71
N GLY A 72 -3.36 -11.80 -8.09
CA GLY A 72 -4.15 -10.62 -8.46
C GLY A 72 -5.62 -10.60 -8.01
N ASP A 73 -6.17 -11.71 -7.51
CA ASP A 73 -7.56 -11.79 -7.03
C ASP A 73 -7.64 -11.58 -5.49
N MET A 74 -7.35 -10.36 -5.03
CA MET A 74 -7.13 -10.11 -3.58
C MET A 74 -7.63 -8.76 -3.06
N THR A 75 -8.66 -8.18 -3.67
CA THR A 75 -9.22 -6.90 -3.17
C THR A 75 -9.72 -6.98 -1.71
N GLU A 76 -10.17 -8.15 -1.24
CA GLU A 76 -10.60 -8.35 0.15
C GLU A 76 -9.45 -8.74 1.10
N ALA A 77 -8.28 -9.11 0.56
CA ALA A 77 -7.07 -9.47 1.31
C ALA A 77 -5.96 -8.42 1.16
N THR A 78 -6.28 -7.22 0.69
CA THR A 78 -5.29 -6.13 0.64
C THR A 78 -5.30 -5.36 1.95
N ARG A 79 -4.13 -5.30 2.60
CA ARG A 79 -3.89 -4.46 3.79
C ARG A 79 -2.99 -3.27 3.44
N VAL A 80 -3.08 -2.23 4.27
CA VAL A 80 -2.31 -0.99 4.10
C VAL A 80 -1.54 -0.71 5.37
N PHE A 81 -0.31 -0.21 5.25
CA PHE A 81 0.43 0.35 6.37
C PHE A 81 1.10 1.66 5.97
N TRP A 82 1.42 2.47 6.97
CA TRP A 82 1.97 3.81 6.77
C TRP A 82 3.45 3.83 7.13
N LEU A 83 4.22 4.53 6.31
CA LEU A 83 5.66 4.70 6.45
C LEU A 83 5.96 6.18 6.71
N PRO A 84 6.76 6.51 7.73
CA PRO A 84 7.21 7.88 7.92
C PRO A 84 8.12 8.29 6.76
N MET A 85 7.85 9.46 6.18
CA MET A 85 8.66 10.09 5.13
C MET A 85 9.22 11.41 5.66
N GLU A 86 10.10 12.05 4.88
CA GLU A 86 10.77 13.29 5.30
C GLU A 86 9.80 14.38 5.78
N ASN A 87 8.65 14.54 5.11
CA ASN A 87 7.69 15.61 5.38
C ASN A 87 6.23 15.15 5.51
N ASP A 88 5.95 13.85 5.42
CA ASP A 88 4.60 13.29 5.49
C ASP A 88 4.64 11.80 5.85
N PHE A 89 3.50 11.11 5.79
CA PHE A 89 3.39 9.66 5.83
C PHE A 89 2.98 9.11 4.48
N GLY A 90 3.83 8.26 3.90
CA GLY A 90 3.49 7.47 2.73
C GLY A 90 2.76 6.19 3.12
N TYR A 91 2.17 5.51 2.13
CA TYR A 91 1.50 4.23 2.34
C TYR A 91 2.17 3.14 1.50
N ALA A 92 2.07 1.92 2.01
CA ALA A 92 2.51 0.71 1.36
C ALA A 92 1.39 -0.33 1.45
N PHE A 93 1.43 -1.29 0.52
CA PHE A 93 0.38 -2.29 0.35
C PHE A 93 0.91 -3.68 0.66
N VAL A 94 0.04 -4.53 1.22
CA VAL A 94 0.36 -5.93 1.51
C VAL A 94 -0.75 -6.83 1.00
N TRP A 95 -0.36 -7.91 0.33
CA TRP A 95 -1.25 -8.98 -0.12
C TRP A 95 -0.79 -10.31 0.46
N GLN A 96 -1.74 -11.12 0.92
CA GLN A 96 -1.46 -12.47 1.38
C GLN A 96 -2.15 -13.48 0.46
N GLN A 97 -1.37 -14.42 -0.09
CA GLN A 97 -1.88 -15.44 -0.99
C GLN A 97 -2.43 -16.64 -0.22
N GLY A 98 -3.74 -16.85 -0.29
CA GLY A 98 -4.42 -17.89 0.49
C GLY A 98 -4.00 -19.34 0.17
N SER A 99 -3.49 -19.63 -1.03
CA SER A 99 -3.17 -21.02 -1.45
C SER A 99 -1.70 -21.40 -1.30
N LYS A 100 -0.77 -20.43 -1.30
CA LYS A 100 0.68 -20.64 -1.20
C LYS A 100 1.30 -20.04 0.05
N GLY A 101 0.57 -19.18 0.75
CA GLY A 101 1.00 -18.50 1.96
C GLY A 101 1.94 -17.32 1.72
N GLU A 102 2.47 -17.10 0.52
CA GLU A 102 3.37 -15.97 0.25
C GLU A 102 2.71 -14.62 0.54
N THR A 103 3.52 -13.71 1.07
CA THR A 103 3.11 -12.33 1.37
C THR A 103 3.87 -11.37 0.47
N PHE A 104 3.14 -10.53 -0.25
CA PHE A 104 3.71 -9.52 -1.14
C PHE A 104 3.60 -8.16 -0.49
N ILE A 105 4.73 -7.57 -0.13
CA ILE A 105 4.80 -6.19 0.37
C ILE A 105 5.23 -5.31 -0.78
N VAL A 106 4.52 -4.21 -1.02
CA VAL A 106 4.88 -3.23 -2.05
C VAL A 106 4.97 -1.85 -1.42
N SER A 107 6.18 -1.29 -1.43
CA SER A 107 6.53 -0.07 -0.70
C SER A 107 7.11 0.99 -1.64
N PRO A 108 6.80 2.28 -1.43
CA PRO A 108 7.42 3.37 -2.18
C PRO A 108 8.86 3.64 -1.71
N GLU A 109 9.21 3.14 -0.53
CA GLU A 109 10.54 3.25 0.07
C GLU A 109 11.23 1.89 0.21
N PRO A 110 12.56 1.83 0.18
CA PRO A 110 13.31 0.64 0.54
C PRO A 110 12.99 0.19 1.98
N LEU A 111 12.81 -1.11 2.16
CA LEU A 111 12.62 -1.78 3.45
C LEU A 111 13.74 -2.81 3.60
N PRO A 112 14.98 -2.41 3.94
CA PRO A 112 16.16 -3.27 3.80
C PRO A 112 16.09 -4.56 4.61
N TRP A 113 15.36 -4.56 5.73
CA TRP A 113 15.17 -5.76 6.54
C TRP A 113 14.33 -6.83 5.83
N LEU A 114 13.58 -6.49 4.78
CA LEU A 114 12.85 -7.45 3.97
C LEU A 114 13.70 -8.07 2.88
N ASP A 115 14.79 -7.42 2.45
CA ASP A 115 15.65 -7.93 1.37
C ASP A 115 16.25 -9.31 1.71
N GLU A 116 16.49 -9.59 2.99
CA GLU A 116 17.00 -10.88 3.49
C GLU A 116 15.94 -12.00 3.46
N HIS A 117 14.67 -11.65 3.27
CA HIS A 117 13.52 -12.56 3.27
C HIS A 117 12.89 -12.73 1.89
N VAL A 118 13.42 -12.06 0.87
CA VAL A 118 12.90 -12.16 -0.50
C VAL A 118 13.28 -13.51 -1.10
N HIS A 119 12.28 -14.28 -1.52
CA HIS A 119 12.49 -15.51 -2.28
C HIS A 119 12.54 -15.23 -3.79
N GLY A 120 13.48 -15.83 -4.50
CA GLY A 120 13.43 -15.96 -5.97
C GLY A 120 13.93 -14.79 -6.82
N LEU A 121 14.84 -13.94 -6.31
CA LEU A 121 15.58 -12.96 -7.13
C LEU A 121 17.02 -13.42 -7.45
N GLU A 122 17.20 -14.68 -7.88
CA GLU A 122 18.45 -15.15 -8.51
C GLU A 122 18.41 -14.94 -10.04
#